data_AF-A0A920VXM4-F1
#
_entry.id   AF-A0A920VXM4-F1
#
_cell.length_a   1.000
_cell.length_b   1.000
_cell.length_c   1.000
_cell.angle_alpha   90.00
_cell.angle_beta   90.00
_cell.angle_gamma   90.00
#
_symmetry.space_group_name_H-M   'P 1'
#
loop_
_entity.id
_entity.type
_entity.pdbx_description
1 polymer ?
#
loop_
_entity_poly.entity_id
_entity_poly.type
_entity_poly.pdbx_seq_one_letter_code
_entity_poly.pdbx_strand_id
1 'polypeptide(L)'
;MNKKTDSSVLREDTKVVVSGRDIKNYGGVINPPVFHGSTILADSVESYNSRYLEAKEGEQVMVYGTMGNPTAWALENAIAGTGGRLSLLKHILPDWQQFRLR
;
A
#
# COMPACT_ATOMS: atom_id res chain seq x y z
N MET A 1 24.64 4.99 6.03
CA MET A 1 23.72 5.23 4.90
C MET A 1 23.22 3.88 4.39
N ASN A 2 21.90 3.64 4.34
CA ASN A 2 21.37 2.39 3.79
C ASN A 2 20.51 2.70 2.56
N LYS A 3 20.99 2.30 1.38
CA LYS A 3 20.29 2.50 0.10
C LYS A 3 18.92 1.84 0.19
N LYS A 4 17.83 2.56 -0.16
CA LYS A 4 16.58 1.89 -0.55
C LYS A 4 16.97 0.95 -1.69
N THR A 5 16.73 -0.35 -1.54
CA THR A 5 17.02 -1.30 -2.62
C THR A 5 16.21 -0.87 -3.82
N ASP A 6 16.90 -0.55 -4.91
CA ASP A 6 16.28 -0.08 -6.14
C ASP A 6 15.40 -1.21 -6.67
N SER A 7 14.08 -1.02 -6.66
CA SER A 7 13.12 -2.06 -7.05
C SER A 7 13.32 -2.49 -8.50
N SER A 8 13.92 -1.62 -9.32
CA SER A 8 14.36 -1.88 -10.70
C SER A 8 15.33 -3.06 -10.85
N VAL A 9 16.07 -3.40 -9.78
CA VAL A 9 17.09 -4.48 -9.79
C VAL A 9 16.48 -5.85 -9.43
N LEU A 10 15.28 -5.88 -8.82
CA LEU A 10 14.65 -7.12 -8.38
C LEU A 10 13.96 -7.85 -9.53
N ARG A 11 13.92 -9.19 -9.47
CA ARG A 11 13.09 -10.00 -10.36
C ARG A 11 11.61 -9.76 -10.07
N GLU A 12 10.75 -9.94 -11.05
CA GLU A 12 9.33 -9.60 -10.94
C GLU A 12 8.63 -10.34 -9.79
N ASP A 13 8.83 -11.65 -9.66
CA ASP A 13 8.26 -12.43 -8.56
C ASP A 13 8.71 -11.92 -7.18
N THR A 14 9.95 -11.45 -7.08
CA THR A 14 10.47 -10.85 -5.84
C THR A 14 9.79 -9.52 -5.56
N LYS A 15 9.57 -8.66 -6.58
CA LYS A 15 8.86 -7.39 -6.42
C LYS A 15 7.45 -7.62 -5.88
N VAL A 16 6.73 -8.61 -6.40
CA VAL A 16 5.38 -8.95 -5.95
C VAL A 16 5.35 -9.33 -4.46
N VAL A 17 6.35 -10.09 -4.00
CA VAL A 17 6.39 -10.56 -2.61
C VAL A 17 6.78 -9.46 -1.62
N VAL A 18 7.70 -8.56 -2.00
CA VAL A 18 8.28 -7.56 -1.07
C VAL A 18 7.62 -6.19 -1.15
N SER A 19 6.81 -5.92 -2.18
CA SER A 19 6.14 -4.64 -2.35
C SER A 19 5.12 -4.38 -1.23
N GLY A 20 4.86 -3.10 -0.94
CA GLY A 20 3.92 -2.69 0.12
C GLY A 20 4.41 -2.86 1.56
N ARG A 21 5.56 -3.49 1.81
CA ARG A 21 6.12 -3.65 3.16
C ARG A 21 6.81 -2.37 3.64
N ASP A 22 6.58 -2.01 4.90
CA ASP A 22 7.28 -0.92 5.57
C ASP A 22 7.83 -1.35 6.94
N ILE A 23 8.90 -2.13 6.88
CA ILE A 23 9.53 -2.75 8.06
C ILE A 23 10.02 -1.68 9.05
N LYS A 24 10.46 -0.52 8.56
CA LYS A 24 11.04 0.54 9.40
C LYS A 24 9.98 1.22 10.24
N ASN A 25 8.83 1.53 9.64
CA ASN A 25 7.76 2.24 10.33
C ASN A 25 6.93 1.32 11.26
N TYR A 26 7.02 -0.01 11.09
CA TYR A 26 6.35 -0.99 11.95
C TYR A 26 7.29 -1.78 12.86
N GLY A 27 8.39 -1.17 13.31
CA GLY A 27 9.22 -1.73 14.38
C GLY A 27 9.89 -3.07 14.07
N GLY A 28 10.15 -3.36 12.79
CA GLY A 28 10.81 -4.60 12.37
C GLY A 28 9.88 -5.75 12.00
N VAL A 29 8.56 -5.58 12.12
CA VAL A 29 7.61 -6.62 11.70
C VAL A 29 7.63 -6.75 10.17
N ILE A 30 7.75 -8.00 9.68
CA ILE A 30 7.88 -8.27 8.24
C ILE A 30 6.57 -8.02 7.49
N ASN A 31 5.45 -8.42 8.09
CA ASN A 31 4.13 -8.22 7.51
C ASN A 31 3.56 -6.89 8.02
N PRO A 32 2.91 -6.09 7.16
CA PRO A 32 2.16 -4.93 7.61
C PRO A 32 1.18 -5.30 8.72
N PRO A 33 1.10 -4.56 9.83
CA PRO A 33 0.12 -4.81 10.87
C PRO A 33 -1.32 -4.66 10.33
N VAL A 34 -2.26 -5.34 10.99
CA VAL A 34 -3.69 -5.24 10.66
C VAL A 34 -4.31 -4.11 11.48
N PHE A 35 -4.65 -3.01 10.81
CA PHE A 35 -5.35 -1.87 11.40
C PHE A 35 -6.85 -2.05 11.20
N HIS A 36 -7.53 -2.44 12.28
CA HIS A 36 -8.98 -2.63 12.30
C HIS A 36 -9.64 -1.55 13.16
N GLY A 37 -10.03 -0.44 12.55
CA GLY A 37 -10.68 0.66 13.25
C GLY A 37 -11.38 1.60 12.27
N SER A 38 -12.55 2.10 12.66
CA SER A 38 -13.30 3.06 11.86
C SER A 38 -12.92 4.50 12.17
N THR A 39 -12.78 4.86 13.45
CA THR A 39 -12.53 6.25 13.87
C THR A 39 -11.09 6.40 14.38
N ILE A 40 -10.41 7.46 13.96
CA ILE A 40 -9.04 7.78 14.37
C ILE A 40 -9.07 9.03 15.24
N LEU A 41 -8.46 8.95 16.42
CA LEU A 41 -8.42 10.08 17.33
C LEU A 41 -7.48 11.17 16.82
N ALA A 42 -7.76 12.38 17.28
CA ALA A 42 -6.98 13.57 17.00
C ALA A 42 -6.64 14.28 18.30
N ASP A 43 -5.40 14.73 18.42
CA ASP A 43 -4.95 15.48 19.61
C ASP A 43 -5.61 16.86 19.68
N SER A 44 -5.97 17.44 18.53
CA SER A 44 -6.68 18.71 18.41
C SER A 44 -7.54 18.77 17.15
N VAL A 45 -8.48 19.71 17.14
CA VAL A 45 -9.32 20.01 15.96
C VAL A 45 -8.45 20.48 14.78
N GLU A 46 -7.42 21.27 15.06
CA GLU A 46 -6.48 21.74 14.04
C GLU A 46 -5.73 20.56 13.39
N SER A 47 -5.21 19.63 14.19
CA SER A 47 -4.57 18.40 13.68
C SER A 47 -5.51 17.54 12.83
N TYR A 48 -6.78 17.45 13.21
CA TYR A 48 -7.77 16.73 12.41
C TYR A 48 -8.01 17.41 11.06
N ASN A 49 -8.18 18.73 11.06
CA ASN A 49 -8.43 19.50 9.84
C ASN A 49 -7.25 19.44 8.87
N SER A 50 -6.01 19.55 9.36
CA SER A 50 -4.81 19.42 8.52
C SER A 50 -4.73 18.05 7.87
N ARG A 51 -4.89 16.96 8.63
CA ARG A 51 -4.91 15.59 8.08
C ARG A 51 -6.01 15.40 7.05
N TYR A 52 -7.18 15.99 7.26
CA TYR A 52 -8.29 15.90 6.31
C TYR A 52 -7.97 16.60 4.98
N LEU A 53 -7.24 17.73 5.01
CA LEU A 53 -6.77 18.41 3.80
C LEU A 53 -5.68 17.60 3.09
N GLU A 54 -4.69 17.11 3.82
CA GLU A 54 -3.62 16.24 3.30
C GLU A 54 -4.22 14.98 2.63
N ALA A 55 -5.18 14.33 3.27
CA ALA A 55 -5.87 13.16 2.68
C ALA A 55 -6.60 13.51 1.37
N LYS A 56 -7.16 14.72 1.24
CA LYS A 56 -7.78 15.19 -0.01
C LYS A 56 -6.77 15.44 -1.12
N GLU A 57 -5.54 15.80 -0.77
CA GLU A 57 -4.43 15.98 -1.71
C GLU A 57 -3.81 14.64 -2.14
N GLY A 58 -4.24 13.54 -1.53
CA GLY A 58 -3.81 12.18 -1.86
C GLY A 58 -2.73 11.63 -0.92
N GLU A 59 -2.41 12.35 0.16
CA GLU A 59 -1.45 11.87 1.15
C GLU A 59 -2.03 10.72 1.98
N GLN A 60 -1.19 9.73 2.28
CA GLN A 60 -1.55 8.55 3.06
C GLN A 60 -1.54 8.87 4.56
N VAL A 61 -2.53 9.64 5.01
CA VAL A 61 -2.73 10.04 6.40
C VAL A 61 -4.06 9.55 6.97
N MET A 62 -4.04 9.13 8.24
CA MET A 62 -5.21 8.49 8.86
C MET A 62 -6.17 9.55 9.39
N VAL A 63 -7.34 9.64 8.75
CA VAL A 63 -8.47 10.47 9.21
C VAL A 63 -9.62 9.60 9.70
N TYR A 64 -10.03 8.64 8.88
CA TYR A 64 -11.10 7.70 9.17
C TYR A 64 -10.81 6.39 8.42
N GLY A 65 -11.19 5.25 8.99
CA GLY A 65 -10.81 3.92 8.50
C GLY A 65 -11.27 3.62 7.07
N THR A 66 -12.38 4.21 6.62
CA THR A 66 -12.87 4.08 5.24
C THR A 66 -12.18 5.02 4.25
N MET A 67 -11.47 6.05 4.72
CA MET A 67 -10.69 6.96 3.88
C MET A 67 -9.27 6.43 3.60
N GLY A 68 -8.88 5.33 4.24
CA GLY A 68 -7.57 4.73 4.11
C GLY A 68 -6.96 4.44 5.48
N ASN A 69 -6.18 3.37 5.54
CA ASN A 69 -5.42 2.99 6.71
C ASN A 69 -4.14 2.26 6.27
N PRO A 70 -3.15 2.10 7.16
CA PRO A 70 -1.88 1.47 6.83
C PRO A 70 -1.98 0.10 6.16
N THR A 71 -2.96 -0.72 6.52
CA THR A 71 -3.17 -2.03 5.89
C THR A 71 -3.65 -1.88 4.45
N ALA A 72 -4.58 -0.96 4.17
CA ALA A 72 -5.05 -0.66 2.82
C ALA A 72 -3.94 -0.05 1.95
N TRP A 73 -3.20 0.92 2.48
CA TRP A 73 -2.12 1.59 1.76
C TRP A 73 -0.95 0.66 1.43
N ALA A 74 -0.63 -0.29 2.32
CA ALA A 74 0.36 -1.32 2.01
C ALA A 74 -0.03 -2.11 0.74
N LEU A 75 -1.32 -2.46 0.59
CA LEU A 75 -1.83 -3.12 -0.61
C LEU A 75 -1.81 -2.19 -1.83
N GLU A 76 -2.26 -0.94 -1.70
CA GLU A 76 -2.25 0.05 -2.78
C GLU A 76 -0.83 0.28 -3.31
N ASN A 77 0.13 0.49 -2.41
CA ASN A 77 1.53 0.69 -2.72
C ASN A 77 2.15 -0.57 -3.36
N ALA A 78 1.75 -1.77 -2.90
CA ALA A 78 2.16 -3.02 -3.52
C ALA A 78 1.72 -3.11 -4.99
N ILE A 79 0.45 -2.80 -5.26
CA ILE A 79 -0.14 -2.83 -6.59
C ILE A 79 0.50 -1.78 -7.50
N ALA A 80 0.71 -0.57 -7.00
CA ALA A 80 1.36 0.51 -7.73
C ALA A 80 2.82 0.15 -8.08
N GLY A 81 3.56 -0.43 -7.13
CA GLY A 81 4.96 -0.80 -7.30
C GLY A 81 5.22 -1.92 -8.30
N THR A 82 4.24 -2.77 -8.60
CA THR A 82 4.37 -3.90 -9.54
C THR A 82 3.83 -3.59 -10.94
N GLY A 83 3.53 -2.32 -11.27
CA GLY A 83 3.06 -1.93 -12.61
C GLY A 83 1.54 -2.04 -12.81
N GLY A 84 0.75 -2.02 -11.73
CA GLY A 84 -0.71 -1.89 -11.79
C GLY A 84 -1.48 -3.16 -12.18
N ARG A 85 -2.79 -2.98 -12.44
CA ARG A 85 -3.81 -4.05 -12.50
C ARG A 85 -3.49 -5.19 -13.47
N LEU A 86 -2.85 -4.93 -14.62
CA LEU A 86 -2.57 -5.98 -15.62
C LEU A 86 -1.33 -6.82 -15.32
N SER A 87 -0.36 -6.29 -14.57
CA SER A 87 0.88 -7.01 -14.25
C SER A 87 0.62 -8.10 -13.20
N LEU A 88 -0.05 -7.73 -12.10
CA LEU A 88 -0.44 -8.65 -11.02
C LEU A 88 -1.29 -9.82 -11.49
N LEU A 89 -2.21 -9.59 -12.43
CA LEU A 89 -3.08 -10.63 -12.94
C LEU A 89 -2.28 -11.75 -13.63
N LYS A 90 -1.26 -11.43 -14.43
CA LYS A 90 -0.41 -12.42 -15.11
C LYS A 90 0.24 -13.43 -14.15
N HIS A 91 0.52 -13.01 -12.92
CA HIS A 91 1.12 -13.86 -11.89
C HIS A 91 0.07 -14.53 -10.98
N ILE A 92 -1.09 -13.90 -10.77
CA ILE A 92 -2.16 -14.44 -9.90
C ILE A 92 -3.05 -15.45 -10.62
N LEU A 93 -3.39 -15.26 -11.90
CA LEU A 93 -3.95 -16.34 -12.73
C LEU A 93 -3.04 -16.54 -13.95
N PRO A 94 -2.34 -17.67 -14.09
CA PRO A 94 -1.45 -17.89 -15.22
C PRO A 94 -2.13 -17.80 -16.61
N ASP A 95 -3.46 -17.94 -16.65
CA ASP A 95 -4.28 -18.14 -17.86
C ASP A 95 -5.24 -16.99 -18.24
N TRP A 96 -4.99 -15.74 -17.81
CA TRP A 96 -5.88 -14.60 -18.16
C TRP A 96 -6.10 -14.38 -19.66
N GLN A 97 -5.22 -14.90 -20.54
CA GLN A 97 -5.45 -14.85 -21.99
C GLN A 97 -6.71 -15.60 -22.44
N GLN A 98 -7.17 -16.60 -21.68
CA GLN A 98 -8.37 -17.38 -22.00
C GLN A 98 -9.69 -16.63 -21.74
N PHE A 99 -9.67 -15.56 -20.93
CA PHE A 99 -10.87 -14.77 -20.57
C PHE A 99 -11.17 -13.64 -21.57
N ARG A 100 -10.36 -13.44 -22.61
CA ARG A 100 -10.51 -12.36 -23.60
C ARG A 100 -11.36 -12.74 -24.82
N LEU A 101 -11.85 -13.98 -24.92
CA LEU A 101 -12.55 -14.50 -26.09
C LEU A 101 -13.94 -15.10 -25.78
N ARG A 102 -14.71 -14.46 -24.90
CA ARG A 102 -16.16 -14.70 -24.81
C ARG A 102 -16.92 -13.38 -24.86
#